data_AF-A0A1Q6DWK9-F1
#
_entry.id   AF-A0A1Q6DWK9-F1
#
_cell.length_a   1.000
_cell.length_b   1.000
_cell.length_c   1.000
_cell.angle_alpha   90.00
_cell.angle_beta   90.00
_cell.angle_gamma   90.00
#
_symmetry.space_group_name_H-M   'P 1'
#
loop_
_entity.id
_entity.type
_entity.pdbx_description
1 polymer ?
#
loop_
_entity_poly.entity_id
_entity_poly.type
_entity_poly.pdbx_seq_one_letter_code
_entity_poly.pdbx_strand_id
1 'polypeptide(L)'
;MGEILSDNLPNNLVIGFIALVILVIVVVGVFFILPGDNGEPDGNNGIGEISSVDLEMRGFEGGMLGGELRCRVKDAGTDEIKIRFDKIGAEDVLIFNNEENAEYAYDGDSWMKIPLDQNTSYYKMPFEEWAKKGPGTYTFSYQEFSLEVTIKEVNPDLSDTLFKPPKNASIHELEKTN
;
A
#
# COMPACT_ATOMS: atom_id res chain seq x y z
N MET A 1 -33.71 -32.30 0.61
CA MET A 1 -34.06 -31.53 1.82
C MET A 1 -32.73 -31.18 2.46
N GLY A 2 -32.16 -30.00 2.23
CA GLY A 2 -32.67 -28.70 2.70
C GLY A 2 -32.32 -28.63 4.20
N GLU A 3 -31.48 -27.76 4.72
CA GLU A 3 -31.27 -26.34 4.43
C GLU A 3 -29.86 -25.88 4.82
N ILE A 4 -29.42 -24.82 4.14
CA ILE A 4 -28.28 -23.98 4.42
C ILE A 4 -28.66 -23.07 5.60
N LEU A 5 -27.99 -23.20 6.74
CA LEU A 5 -28.04 -22.18 7.79
C LEU A 5 -27.01 -21.09 7.46
N SER A 6 -27.43 -20.20 6.57
CA SER A 6 -26.90 -18.84 6.46
C SER A 6 -27.50 -18.03 7.61
N ASP A 7 -26.86 -18.08 8.77
CA ASP A 7 -27.23 -17.21 9.88
C ASP A 7 -26.78 -15.78 9.59
N ASN A 8 -27.79 -14.99 9.20
CA ASN A 8 -27.78 -13.56 8.99
C ASN A 8 -27.14 -12.83 10.16
N LEU A 9 -25.90 -12.35 10.00
CA LEU A 9 -25.45 -11.18 10.71
C LEU A 9 -26.37 -10.01 10.31
N PRO A 10 -27.00 -9.30 11.26
CA PRO A 10 -27.90 -8.21 10.93
C PRO A 10 -27.12 -7.16 10.14
N ASN A 11 -27.59 -6.85 8.93
CA ASN A 11 -26.93 -5.91 7.99
C ASN A 11 -26.45 -4.62 8.66
N ASN A 12 -27.13 -4.16 9.70
CA ASN A 12 -26.80 -2.95 10.45
C ASN A 12 -25.46 -3.04 11.21
N LEU A 13 -25.02 -4.25 11.60
CA LEU A 13 -23.76 -4.48 12.33
C LEU A 13 -22.56 -4.57 11.35
N VAL A 14 -22.78 -5.19 10.19
CA VAL A 14 -21.81 -5.26 9.09
C VAL A 14 -21.60 -3.87 8.49
N ILE A 15 -22.68 -3.11 8.25
CA ILE A 15 -22.62 -1.72 7.80
C ILE A 15 -21.93 -0.82 8.83
N GLY A 16 -22.16 -1.05 10.13
CA GLY A 16 -21.49 -0.29 11.19
C GLY A 16 -19.97 -0.52 11.26
N PHE A 17 -19.52 -1.75 11.00
CA PHE A 17 -18.09 -2.09 10.94
C PHE A 17 -17.43 -1.52 9.67
N ILE A 18 -18.12 -1.61 8.53
CA ILE A 18 -17.64 -1.08 7.23
C ILE A 18 -17.56 0.46 7.25
N ALA A 19 -18.55 1.14 7.83
CA ALA A 19 -18.52 2.61 7.98
C ALA A 19 -17.39 3.07 8.93
N LEU A 20 -17.08 2.29 9.98
CA LEU A 20 -15.96 2.57 10.87
C LEU A 20 -14.61 2.42 10.13
N VAL A 21 -14.47 1.40 9.29
CA VAL A 21 -13.26 1.17 8.47
C VAL A 21 -13.07 2.28 7.42
N ILE A 22 -14.15 2.73 6.76
CA ILE A 22 -14.11 3.86 5.82
C ILE A 22 -13.78 5.19 6.53
N LEU A 23 -14.30 5.41 7.75
CA LEU A 23 -13.99 6.62 8.52
C LEU A 23 -12.50 6.70 8.92
N VAL A 24 -11.87 5.56 9.24
CA VAL A 24 -10.43 5.51 9.54
C VAL A 24 -9.58 5.83 8.30
N ILE A 25 -10.02 5.45 7.10
CA ILE A 25 -9.34 5.76 5.84
C ILE A 25 -9.37 7.27 5.53
N VAL A 26 -10.50 7.94 5.81
CA VAL A 26 -10.64 9.39 5.57
C VAL A 26 -9.92 10.24 6.63
N VAL A 27 -9.86 9.80 7.89
CA VAL A 27 -9.25 10.60 8.97
C VAL A 27 -7.71 10.61 8.90
N VAL A 28 -7.08 9.55 8.40
CA VAL A 28 -5.61 9.52 8.25
C VAL A 28 -5.15 10.14 6.92
N GLY A 29 -5.94 10.01 5.85
CA GLY A 29 -5.57 10.52 4.52
C GLY A 29 -5.78 12.02 4.28
N VAL A 30 -6.66 12.69 5.06
CA VAL A 30 -7.10 14.06 4.74
C VAL A 30 -6.55 15.14 5.68
N PHE A 31 -5.99 14.81 6.85
CA PHE A 31 -5.70 15.84 7.86
C PHE A 31 -4.35 16.56 7.79
N PHE A 32 -3.44 16.21 6.87
CA PHE A 32 -2.12 16.85 6.81
C PHE A 32 -1.75 17.35 5.41
N ILE A 33 -2.52 18.35 4.95
CA ILE A 33 -2.10 19.27 3.87
C ILE A 33 -1.36 20.43 4.53
N LEU A 34 -0.08 20.27 4.83
CA LEU A 34 0.86 21.38 4.99
C LEU A 34 2.17 21.01 4.26
N PRO A 35 2.74 21.93 3.46
CA PRO A 35 3.98 21.67 2.74
C PRO A 35 5.16 21.72 3.72
N GLY A 36 5.67 20.55 4.10
CA GLY A 36 6.92 20.40 4.85
C GLY A 36 8.10 20.31 3.89
N ASP A 37 9.06 21.20 4.08
CA ASP A 37 10.27 21.43 3.29
C ASP A 37 11.07 20.13 3.05
N ASN A 38 11.30 19.79 1.78
CA ASN A 38 12.05 18.60 1.38
C ASN A 38 13.54 18.91 1.49
N GLY A 39 14.18 18.36 2.52
CA GLY A 39 15.63 18.40 2.69
C GLY A 39 16.39 17.98 1.43
N GLU A 40 17.44 18.74 1.12
CA GLU A 40 18.31 18.61 -0.05
C GLU A 40 18.77 17.17 -0.33
N PRO A 41 18.72 16.71 -1.60
CA PRO A 41 19.28 15.42 -1.98
C PRO A 41 20.81 15.52 -2.09
N ASP A 42 21.48 15.12 -1.02
CA ASP A 42 22.92 14.90 -1.00
C ASP A 42 23.28 13.66 -1.85
N GLY A 43 24.10 13.89 -2.88
CA GLY A 43 25.06 12.92 -3.41
C GLY A 43 24.51 11.89 -4.40
N ASN A 44 24.66 12.19 -5.69
CA ASN A 44 24.54 11.29 -6.82
C ASN A 44 25.44 10.04 -6.66
N ASN A 45 24.87 8.93 -6.20
CA ASN A 45 25.48 7.61 -6.25
C ASN A 45 24.98 6.90 -7.52
N GLY A 46 25.91 6.44 -8.37
CA GLY A 46 25.70 5.95 -9.73
C GLY A 46 24.90 4.65 -9.88
N ILE A 47 23.72 4.59 -9.28
CA ILE A 47 22.68 3.63 -9.59
C ILE A 47 22.01 4.12 -10.88
N GLY A 48 21.83 3.23 -11.86
CA GLY A 48 21.12 3.54 -13.10
C GLY A 48 19.66 3.95 -12.85
N GLU A 49 18.88 4.08 -13.92
CA GLU A 49 17.44 4.32 -13.82
C GLU A 49 16.79 3.29 -12.88
N ILE A 50 16.03 3.77 -11.89
CA ILE A 50 15.40 2.94 -10.86
C ILE A 50 14.00 2.58 -11.35
N SER A 51 13.80 1.33 -11.72
CA SER A 51 12.51 0.84 -12.20
C SER A 51 11.78 0.00 -11.15
N SER A 52 12.49 -0.59 -10.20
CA SER A 52 11.87 -1.38 -9.13
C SER A 52 12.67 -1.31 -7.82
N VAL A 53 12.00 -1.57 -6.70
CA VAL A 53 12.63 -1.65 -5.38
C VAL A 53 11.89 -2.62 -4.48
N ASP A 54 12.64 -3.37 -3.67
CA ASP A 54 12.12 -4.19 -2.56
C ASP A 54 12.69 -3.65 -1.25
N LEU A 55 11.82 -3.24 -0.34
CA LEU A 55 12.18 -2.59 0.91
C LEU A 55 11.27 -3.02 2.06
N GLU A 56 11.77 -2.87 3.27
CA GLU A 56 10.98 -2.96 4.50
C GLU A 56 10.86 -1.57 5.13
N MET A 57 9.73 -1.26 5.72
CA MET A 57 9.47 0.00 6.41
C MET A 57 9.00 -0.27 7.84
N ARG A 58 9.54 0.49 8.78
CA ARG A 58 9.15 0.51 10.19
C ARG A 58 8.84 1.96 10.59
N GLY A 59 7.89 2.12 11.51
CA GLY A 59 7.48 3.44 12.02
C GLY A 59 6.09 3.90 11.57
N PHE A 60 5.35 3.09 10.80
CA PHE A 60 3.92 3.30 10.57
C PHE A 60 3.12 2.87 11.81
N GLU A 61 3.19 3.63 12.90
CA GLU A 61 2.35 3.40 14.07
C GLU A 61 0.96 4.03 13.84
N GLY A 62 0.00 3.19 13.44
CA GLY A 62 -1.38 3.59 13.14
C GLY A 62 -1.69 3.66 11.64
N GLY A 63 -2.81 3.05 11.23
CA GLY A 63 -3.22 2.89 9.82
C GLY A 63 -3.64 1.44 9.51
N MET A 64 -4.25 1.19 8.34
CA MET A 64 -4.75 -0.14 7.94
C MET A 64 -3.67 -1.23 7.94
N LEU A 65 -2.42 -0.84 7.66
CA LEU A 65 -1.25 -1.73 7.70
C LEU A 65 -0.21 -1.30 8.74
N GLY A 66 -0.65 -0.73 9.88
CA GLY A 66 0.27 -0.31 10.94
C GLY A 66 1.27 -1.41 11.35
N GLY A 67 2.47 -1.00 11.76
CA GLY A 67 3.58 -1.87 12.12
C GLY A 67 4.69 -1.92 11.06
N GLU A 68 5.39 -3.04 11.03
CA GLU A 68 6.45 -3.30 10.06
C GLU A 68 5.87 -3.84 8.75
N LEU A 69 6.33 -3.30 7.62
CA LEU A 69 5.81 -3.60 6.30
C LEU A 69 6.92 -3.98 5.35
N ARG A 70 6.68 -4.93 4.47
CA ARG A 70 7.47 -5.10 3.24
C ARG A 70 6.76 -4.41 2.10
N CYS A 71 7.44 -3.52 1.40
CA CYS A 71 6.96 -2.85 0.21
C CYS A 71 7.77 -3.30 -1.00
N ARG A 72 7.07 -3.66 -2.07
CA ARG A 72 7.63 -3.96 -3.37
C ARG A 72 7.04 -2.98 -4.36
N VAL A 73 7.90 -2.34 -5.14
CA VAL A 73 7.51 -1.34 -6.14
C VAL A 73 8.08 -1.76 -7.48
N LYS A 74 7.25 -1.68 -8.52
CA LYS A 74 7.62 -1.91 -9.91
C LYS A 74 7.13 -0.73 -10.76
N ASP A 75 7.87 -0.46 -11.82
CA ASP A 75 7.63 0.64 -12.75
C ASP A 75 7.65 1.99 -12.00
N ALA A 76 8.59 2.12 -11.04
CA ALA A 76 8.82 3.33 -10.28
C ALA A 76 9.16 4.50 -11.22
N GLY A 77 8.65 5.70 -10.90
CA GLY A 77 8.84 6.89 -11.75
C GLY A 77 7.96 6.96 -12.99
N THR A 78 7.11 5.96 -13.22
CA THR A 78 6.23 5.91 -14.39
C THR A 78 4.76 6.06 -14.02
N ASP A 79 3.93 6.36 -15.02
CA ASP A 79 2.47 6.35 -14.89
C ASP A 79 1.90 4.92 -14.75
N GLU A 80 2.73 3.88 -14.84
CA GLU A 80 2.32 2.48 -14.72
C GLU A 80 2.71 1.85 -13.38
N ILE A 81 3.10 2.68 -12.40
CA ILE A 81 3.60 2.22 -11.10
C ILE A 81 2.67 1.20 -10.43
N LYS A 82 3.29 0.13 -9.92
CA LYS A 82 2.65 -0.94 -9.17
C LYS A 82 3.32 -1.05 -7.82
N ILE A 83 2.51 -1.13 -6.77
CA ILE A 83 2.99 -1.16 -5.38
C ILE A 83 2.29 -2.30 -4.66
N ARG A 84 3.05 -3.05 -3.87
CA ARG A 84 2.53 -4.07 -2.98
C ARG A 84 3.12 -3.90 -1.60
N PHE A 85 2.25 -3.81 -0.61
CA PHE A 85 2.58 -3.87 0.80
C PHE A 85 2.13 -5.19 1.38
N ASP A 86 3.01 -5.84 2.14
CA ASP A 86 2.69 -7.02 2.95
C ASP A 86 3.02 -6.68 4.40
N LYS A 87 2.09 -6.95 5.31
CA LYS A 87 2.30 -6.74 6.74
C LYS A 87 3.18 -7.84 7.30
N ILE A 88 4.29 -7.45 7.93
CA ILE A 88 5.20 -8.44 8.52
C ILE A 88 4.55 -9.03 9.77
N GLY A 89 4.49 -10.37 9.81
CA GLY A 89 3.87 -11.11 10.91
C GLY A 89 2.35 -11.27 10.79
N ALA A 90 1.75 -10.86 9.67
CA ALA A 90 0.34 -11.09 9.37
C ALA A 90 0.15 -11.45 7.90
N GLU A 91 -1.06 -11.82 7.52
CA GLU A 91 -1.39 -12.15 6.13
C GLU A 91 -1.94 -10.95 5.35
N ASP A 92 -2.08 -9.79 5.99
CA ASP A 92 -2.61 -8.59 5.36
C ASP A 92 -1.74 -8.14 4.17
N VAL A 93 -2.38 -7.91 3.03
CA VAL A 93 -1.73 -7.42 1.81
C VAL A 93 -2.52 -6.25 1.24
N LEU A 94 -1.82 -5.25 0.75
CA LEU A 94 -2.39 -4.17 -0.04
C LEU A 94 -1.65 -4.06 -1.36
N ILE A 95 -2.39 -3.97 -2.46
CA ILE A 95 -1.85 -3.87 -3.81
C ILE A 95 -2.45 -2.64 -4.46
N PHE A 96 -1.60 -1.77 -4.95
CA PHE A 96 -1.96 -0.70 -5.86
C PHE A 96 -1.43 -1.04 -7.25
N ASN A 97 -2.31 -1.07 -8.24
CA ASN A 97 -1.95 -1.32 -9.63
C ASN A 97 -2.56 -0.25 -10.51
N ASN A 98 -1.75 0.76 -10.88
CA ASN A 98 -2.27 1.89 -11.62
C ASN A 98 -2.71 1.52 -13.04
N GLU A 99 -2.01 0.59 -13.68
CA GLU A 99 -2.34 0.09 -15.02
C GLU A 99 -3.79 -0.45 -15.07
N GLU A 100 -4.25 -1.10 -13.99
CA GLU A 100 -5.61 -1.62 -13.86
C GLU A 100 -6.60 -0.64 -13.23
N ASN A 101 -6.13 0.56 -12.84
CA ASN A 101 -6.89 1.54 -12.05
C ASN A 101 -7.61 0.86 -10.86
N ALA A 102 -6.87 0.03 -10.11
CA ALA A 102 -7.41 -0.74 -9.02
C ALA A 102 -6.48 -0.77 -7.80
N GLU A 103 -7.11 -0.76 -6.62
CA GLU A 103 -6.48 -1.12 -5.36
C GLU A 103 -7.13 -2.40 -4.83
N TYR A 104 -6.33 -3.31 -4.30
CA TYR A 104 -6.78 -4.57 -3.76
C TYR A 104 -6.27 -4.73 -2.34
N ALA A 105 -7.14 -5.15 -1.43
CA ALA A 105 -6.76 -5.50 -0.07
C ALA A 105 -7.06 -6.98 0.19
N TYR A 106 -6.20 -7.64 0.96
CA TYR A 106 -6.41 -8.95 1.54
C TYR A 106 -6.24 -8.83 3.04
N ASP A 107 -7.19 -9.33 3.81
CA ASP A 107 -7.21 -9.23 5.27
C ASP A 107 -6.83 -10.53 5.98
N GLY A 108 -6.33 -11.52 5.23
CA GLY A 108 -6.08 -12.88 5.73
C GLY A 108 -7.18 -13.88 5.37
N ASP A 109 -8.38 -13.40 5.05
CA ASP A 109 -9.52 -14.27 4.72
C ASP A 109 -10.07 -14.02 3.31
N SER A 110 -10.12 -12.76 2.87
CA SER A 110 -10.82 -12.39 1.63
C SER A 110 -10.12 -11.27 0.86
N TRP A 111 -10.24 -11.32 -0.47
CA TRP A 111 -9.79 -10.23 -1.33
C TRP A 111 -10.91 -9.23 -1.54
N MET A 112 -10.57 -7.95 -1.44
CA MET A 112 -11.45 -6.83 -1.73
C MET A 112 -10.86 -5.98 -2.84
N LYS A 113 -11.71 -5.48 -3.73
CA LYS A 113 -11.35 -4.44 -4.70
C LYS A 113 -11.87 -3.11 -4.19
N ILE A 114 -10.94 -2.19 -3.95
CA ILE A 114 -11.20 -0.84 -3.48
C ILE A 114 -11.22 0.06 -4.73
N PRO A 115 -12.33 0.80 -4.97
CA PRO A 115 -12.36 1.78 -6.04
C PRO A 115 -11.31 2.86 -5.79
N LEU A 116 -10.40 3.08 -6.74
CA LEU A 116 -9.45 4.18 -6.63
C LEU A 116 -10.20 5.52 -6.62
N ASP A 117 -9.88 6.34 -5.63
CA ASP A 117 -10.14 7.77 -5.68
C ASP A 117 -8.93 8.46 -6.30
N GLN A 118 -9.15 9.56 -7.04
CA GLN A 118 -8.09 10.25 -7.78
C GLN A 118 -7.02 10.90 -6.88
N ASN A 119 -7.18 10.81 -5.55
CA ASN A 119 -6.31 11.41 -4.54
C ASN A 119 -5.40 10.41 -3.81
N THR A 120 -5.28 9.16 -4.26
CA THR A 120 -4.45 8.17 -3.59
C THR A 120 -2.99 8.63 -3.46
N SER A 121 -2.47 8.62 -2.24
CA SER A 121 -1.19 9.25 -1.87
C SER A 121 0.06 8.48 -2.31
N TYR A 122 -0.08 7.27 -2.85
CA TYR A 122 1.04 6.41 -3.19
C TYR A 122 1.98 6.99 -4.27
N TYR A 123 1.47 7.80 -5.21
CA TYR A 123 2.31 8.49 -6.20
C TYR A 123 3.30 9.49 -5.61
N LYS A 124 3.05 9.94 -4.37
CA LYS A 124 3.91 10.91 -3.67
C LYS A 124 4.96 10.23 -2.81
N MET A 125 4.99 8.90 -2.77
CA MET A 125 6.04 8.19 -2.03
C MET A 125 7.36 8.29 -2.79
N PRO A 126 8.45 8.76 -2.16
CA PRO A 126 9.71 9.04 -2.83
C PRO A 126 10.57 7.77 -2.99
N PHE A 127 9.98 6.70 -3.54
CA PHE A 127 10.63 5.39 -3.66
C PHE A 127 11.92 5.43 -4.47
N GLU A 128 11.96 6.20 -5.57
CA GLU A 128 13.17 6.39 -6.36
C GLU A 128 14.27 7.06 -5.56
N GLU A 129 13.96 8.15 -4.85
CA GLU A 129 14.93 8.88 -4.04
C GLU A 129 15.47 8.03 -2.89
N TRP A 130 14.61 7.21 -2.27
CA TRP A 130 15.07 6.23 -1.28
C TRP A 130 16.00 5.21 -1.92
N ALA A 131 15.59 4.60 -3.04
CA ALA A 131 16.35 3.58 -3.74
C ALA A 131 17.72 4.06 -4.26
N LYS A 132 17.91 5.36 -4.54
CA LYS A 132 19.22 5.95 -4.88
C LYS A 132 20.27 5.78 -3.77
N LYS A 133 19.86 5.56 -2.51
CA LYS A 133 20.80 5.27 -1.41
C LYS A 133 21.43 3.88 -1.54
N GLY A 134 20.82 2.98 -2.32
CA GLY A 134 21.23 1.59 -2.48
C GLY A 134 20.76 0.70 -1.33
N PRO A 135 21.09 -0.60 -1.35
CA PRO A 135 20.74 -1.53 -0.28
C PRO A 135 21.32 -1.12 1.07
N GLY A 136 20.50 -1.11 2.12
CA GLY A 136 20.87 -0.66 3.45
C GLY A 136 19.67 -0.19 4.27
N THR A 137 19.90 0.09 5.55
CA THR A 137 18.88 0.65 6.45
C THR A 137 19.14 2.14 6.64
N TYR A 138 18.11 2.94 6.41
CA TYR A 138 18.15 4.40 6.47
C TYR A 138 16.93 4.92 7.23
N THR A 139 17.08 6.09 7.84
CA THR A 139 15.95 6.82 8.40
C THR A 139 15.59 7.95 7.45
N PHE A 140 14.34 7.98 7.03
CA PHE A 140 13.79 9.04 6.18
C PHE A 140 12.69 9.79 6.92
N SER A 141 12.64 11.10 6.71
CA SER A 141 11.45 11.88 7.04
C SER A 141 10.45 11.73 5.90
N TYR A 142 9.23 11.32 6.20
CA TYR A 142 8.13 11.28 5.26
C TYR A 142 6.90 11.91 5.91
N GLN A 143 6.45 13.02 5.32
CA GLN A 143 5.46 13.90 5.95
C GLN A 143 5.93 14.31 7.35
N GLU A 144 5.14 14.07 8.39
CA GLU A 144 5.48 14.38 9.78
C GLU A 144 6.12 13.19 10.53
N PHE A 145 6.36 12.06 9.84
CA PHE A 145 6.84 10.83 10.45
C PHE A 145 8.30 10.54 10.10
N SER A 146 9.00 9.92 11.06
CA SER A 146 10.30 9.30 10.83
C SER A 146 10.09 7.82 10.51
N LEU A 147 10.51 7.41 9.32
CA LEU A 147 10.42 6.04 8.84
C LEU A 147 11.81 5.42 8.80
N GLU A 148 11.97 4.25 9.41
CA GLU A 148 13.13 3.40 9.17
C GLU A 148 12.83 2.53 7.95
N VAL A 149 13.61 2.71 6.90
CA VAL A 149 13.46 1.99 5.63
C VAL A 149 14.70 1.14 5.40
N THR A 150 14.51 -0.17 5.30
CA THR A 150 15.54 -1.13 4.93
C THR A 150 15.36 -1.53 3.47
N ILE A 151 16.18 -0.97 2.59
CA ILE A 151 16.21 -1.27 1.16
C ILE A 151 16.95 -2.61 1.00
N LYS A 152 16.24 -3.64 0.53
CA LYS A 152 16.80 -4.98 0.34
C LYS A 152 17.49 -5.09 -1.02
N GLU A 153 16.82 -4.60 -2.05
CA GLU A 153 17.28 -4.71 -3.43
C GLU A 153 16.77 -3.54 -4.26
N VAL A 154 17.61 -3.05 -5.17
CA VAL A 154 17.28 -2.01 -6.15
C VAL A 154 17.32 -2.64 -7.53
N ASN A 155 16.30 -2.36 -8.34
CA ASN A 155 16.01 -3.00 -9.62
C ASN A 155 15.86 -4.54 -9.58
N PRO A 156 15.17 -5.15 -8.58
CA PRO A 156 14.84 -6.57 -8.63
C PRO A 156 13.91 -6.91 -9.80
N ASP A 157 14.03 -8.13 -10.33
CA ASP A 157 13.09 -8.68 -11.31
C ASP A 157 11.77 -9.08 -10.61
N LEU A 158 10.80 -8.17 -10.62
CA LEU A 158 9.49 -8.37 -10.00
C LEU A 158 8.44 -8.81 -11.03
N SER A 159 7.87 -9.99 -10.81
CA SER A 159 6.76 -10.49 -11.63
C SER A 159 5.50 -9.62 -11.48
N ASP A 160 4.82 -9.31 -12.59
CA ASP A 160 3.52 -8.61 -12.57
C ASP A 160 2.45 -9.34 -11.78
N THR A 161 2.59 -10.66 -11.61
CA THR A 161 1.66 -11.46 -10.81
C THR A 161 1.69 -11.11 -9.32
N LEU A 162 2.76 -10.48 -8.84
CA LEU A 162 2.84 -10.00 -7.46
C LEU A 162 1.85 -8.86 -7.20
N PHE A 163 1.51 -8.09 -8.23
CA PHE A 163 0.70 -6.87 -8.15
C PHE A 163 -0.75 -7.11 -8.59
N LYS A 164 -1.23 -8.34 -8.42
CA LYS A 164 -2.61 -8.74 -8.67
C LYS A 164 -3.04 -9.77 -7.62
N PRO A 165 -4.33 -9.86 -7.28
CA PRO A 165 -4.85 -11.00 -6.54
C PRO A 165 -4.55 -12.32 -7.28
N PRO A 166 -4.46 -13.47 -6.56
CA PRO A 166 -4.38 -14.78 -7.18
C PRO A 166 -5.50 -14.98 -8.20
N LYS A 167 -5.22 -15.65 -9.34
CA LYS A 167 -6.19 -15.81 -10.44
C LYS A 167 -7.53 -16.44 -10.04
N ASN A 168 -7.54 -17.22 -8.97
CA ASN A 168 -8.71 -17.93 -8.43
C ASN A 168 -9.25 -17.29 -7.14
N ALA A 169 -8.78 -16.09 -6.76
CA ALA A 169 -9.30 -15.37 -5.61
C ALA A 169 -10.75 -14.93 -5.87
N SER A 170 -11.61 -15.12 -4.87
CA SER A 170 -12.91 -14.45 -4.83
C SER A 170 -12.67 -13.01 -4.39
N ILE A 171 -13.02 -12.05 -5.25
CA ILE A 171 -12.82 -10.62 -4.99
C ILE A 171 -14.17 -9.98 -4.71
N HIS A 172 -14.31 -9.38 -3.54
CA HIS A 172 -15.47 -8.59 -3.16
C HIS A 172 -15.28 -7.14 -3.62
N GLU A 173 -16.22 -6.61 -4.39
CA GLU A 173 -16.18 -5.19 -4.78
C GLU A 173 -16.85 -4.33 -3.70
N LEU A 174 -16.15 -3.30 -3.23
CA LEU A 174 -16.77 -2.29 -2.37
C LEU A 174 -17.55 -1.31 -3.25
N GLU A 175 -18.88 -1.27 -3.11
CA GLU A 175 -19.68 -0.27 -3.80
C GLU A 175 -19.34 1.14 -3.30
N LYS A 176 -19.16 2.11 -4.20
CA LYS A 176 -19.03 3.52 -3.84
C LYS A 176 -20.36 3.97 -3.20
N THR A 177 -20.38 4.13 -1.89
CA THR A 177 -21.46 4.86 -1.22
C THR A 177 -21.36 6.33 -1.65
N ASN A 178 -22.34 6.79 -2.43
CA ASN A 178 -22.51 8.20 -2.84
C ASN A 178 -22.90 9.09 -1.66
#